data_AF-A0A7L7W4Y3-F1
#
_entry.id   AF-A0A7L7W4Y3-F1
#
_cell.length_a   1.000
_cell.length_b   1.000
_cell.length_c   1.000
_cell.angle_alpha   90.00
_cell.angle_beta   90.00
_cell.angle_gamma   90.00
#
_symmetry.space_group_name_H-M   'P 1'
#
loop_
_entity.id
_entity.type
_entity.pdbx_description
1 polymer ?
#
loop_
_entity_poly.entity_id
_entity_poly.type
_entity_poly.pdbx_seq_one_letter_code
_entity_poly.pdbx_strand_id
1 'polypeptide(L)'
;MELRRRPFLTDPGETLLLSESALDSALRLADWREATGLDLNRIVLDGLTAVPLPLYMATPPGPRQFSEVTPSMLWHPLFWLPPRLANRYAGLPTGEGGAPEVESNELWSIRVGLELAISGLYSEEEGWLDILSTLDIDVDDPADVARIAAWQAGSPDEVLDNIDLDQYLHLQGNPNWALESALSLLEPFTEAQWALRANSLIDMILEVTDPTARSGAKELRDTIGVAATLAGVQFAGLPDEDAAGFWAQIEDQAKNGLFPNQGSFMSGPVLEANSWLHRVRDAYWGTLDELQTLQTA
;
A
#
# COMPACT_ATOMS: atom_id res chain seq x y z
N MET A 1 12.59 9.17 -28.19
CA MET A 1 12.24 9.05 -26.78
C MET A 1 10.76 9.36 -26.59
N GLU A 2 9.95 8.32 -26.52
CA GLU A 2 8.53 8.42 -26.15
C GLU A 2 8.45 8.02 -24.67
N LEU A 3 8.13 8.97 -23.80
CA LEU A 3 7.98 8.70 -22.37
C LEU A 3 6.73 7.84 -22.19
N ARG A 4 6.90 6.60 -21.71
CA ARG A 4 5.79 5.68 -21.49
C ARG A 4 5.34 5.74 -20.04
N ARG A 5 4.02 5.77 -19.84
CA ARG A 5 3.41 5.48 -18.55
C ARG A 5 2.65 4.17 -18.60
N ARG A 6 2.61 3.47 -17.46
CA ARG A 6 2.00 2.16 -17.34
C ARG A 6 0.99 2.17 -16.17
N PRO A 7 -0.28 1.80 -16.42
CA PRO A 7 -1.18 1.46 -15.34
C PRO A 7 -0.68 0.16 -14.70
N PHE A 8 -0.49 0.16 -13.39
CA PHE A 8 -0.09 -1.03 -12.64
C PHE A 8 -0.53 -0.92 -11.19
N LEU A 9 -1.35 -1.87 -10.75
CA LEU A 9 -1.94 -2.00 -9.41
C LEU A 9 -2.86 -0.87 -8.95
N THR A 10 -2.90 0.27 -9.63
CA THR A 10 -3.83 1.37 -9.35
C THR A 10 -4.69 1.65 -10.58
N ASP A 11 -5.94 2.02 -10.32
CA ASP A 11 -6.85 2.51 -11.35
C ASP A 11 -6.68 4.04 -11.58
N PRO A 12 -7.06 4.55 -12.77
CA PRO A 12 -7.05 6.00 -13.02
C PRO A 12 -7.87 6.77 -11.98
N GLY A 13 -7.27 7.81 -11.41
CA GLY A 13 -7.84 8.66 -10.36
C GLY A 13 -7.46 8.24 -8.94
N GLU A 14 -6.74 7.14 -8.75
CA GLU A 14 -6.31 6.72 -7.42
C GLU A 14 -5.04 7.44 -6.94
N THR A 15 -5.06 7.84 -5.67
CA THR A 15 -3.90 8.37 -4.96
C THR A 15 -2.93 7.25 -4.60
N LEU A 16 -1.63 7.55 -4.58
CA LEU A 16 -0.63 6.58 -4.11
C LEU A 16 -0.63 6.42 -2.59
N LEU A 17 -1.06 7.46 -1.87
CA LEU A 17 -1.19 7.52 -0.42
C LEU A 17 -2.66 7.40 -0.04
N LEU A 18 -2.93 6.72 1.07
CA LEU A 18 -4.27 6.36 1.53
C LEU A 18 -4.99 5.44 0.54
N SER A 19 -5.05 4.15 0.86
CA SER A 19 -5.76 3.19 0.00
C SER A 19 -7.23 3.09 0.41
N GLU A 20 -8.12 3.26 -0.55
CA GLU A 20 -9.56 3.31 -0.29
C GLU A 20 -10.15 1.93 0.08
N SER A 21 -9.56 0.84 -0.43
CA SER A 21 -10.17 -0.50 -0.37
C SER A 21 -9.27 -1.53 0.33
N ALA A 22 -9.76 -2.06 1.46
CA ALA A 22 -9.06 -3.09 2.23
C ALA A 22 -8.82 -4.36 1.40
N LEU A 23 -9.77 -4.70 0.52
CA LEU A 23 -9.68 -5.85 -0.37
C LEU A 23 -8.60 -5.63 -1.44
N ASP A 24 -8.60 -4.45 -2.06
CA ASP A 24 -7.65 -4.17 -3.14
C ASP A 24 -6.22 -4.17 -2.65
N SER A 25 -5.96 -3.77 -1.40
CA SER A 25 -4.62 -3.91 -0.81
C SER A 25 -4.14 -5.36 -0.74
N ALA A 26 -5.04 -6.31 -0.44
CA ALA A 26 -4.71 -7.74 -0.43
C ALA A 26 -4.53 -8.29 -1.85
N LEU A 27 -5.36 -7.88 -2.79
CA LEU A 27 -5.26 -8.29 -4.20
C LEU A 27 -3.99 -7.74 -4.85
N ARG A 28 -3.67 -6.46 -4.63
CA ARG A 28 -2.45 -5.81 -5.12
C ARG A 28 -1.18 -6.46 -4.58
N LEU A 29 -1.19 -6.97 -3.34
CA LEU A 29 -0.09 -7.78 -2.84
C LEU A 29 0.08 -9.07 -3.64
N ALA A 30 -1.01 -9.78 -3.94
CA ALA A 30 -0.96 -11.00 -4.73
C ALA A 30 -0.43 -10.73 -6.14
N ASP A 31 -0.98 -9.71 -6.81
CA ASP A 31 -0.62 -9.32 -8.16
C ASP A 31 0.84 -8.81 -8.24
N TRP A 32 1.28 -8.01 -7.26
CA TRP A 32 2.67 -7.57 -7.15
C TRP A 32 3.62 -8.76 -7.06
N ARG A 33 3.30 -9.75 -6.23
CA ARG A 33 4.15 -10.94 -6.05
C ARG A 33 4.17 -11.83 -7.29
N GLU A 34 3.03 -12.01 -7.95
CA GLU A 34 2.95 -12.76 -9.19
C GLU A 34 3.78 -12.08 -10.30
N ALA A 35 3.65 -10.77 -10.45
CA ALA A 35 4.37 -10.02 -11.47
C ALA A 35 5.88 -9.96 -11.20
N THR A 36 6.27 -9.64 -9.96
CA THR A 36 7.68 -9.37 -9.62
C THR A 36 8.46 -10.60 -9.21
N GLY A 37 7.81 -11.65 -8.71
CA GLY A 37 8.47 -12.81 -8.10
C GLY A 37 9.03 -12.55 -6.70
N LEU A 38 8.79 -11.36 -6.10
CA LEU A 38 9.28 -11.06 -4.76
C LEU A 38 8.61 -11.90 -3.67
N ASP A 39 9.41 -12.32 -2.70
CA ASP A 39 8.91 -12.93 -1.47
C ASP A 39 8.30 -11.88 -0.53
N LEU A 40 7.41 -12.32 0.36
CA LEU A 40 6.77 -11.45 1.35
C LEU A 40 7.78 -10.74 2.26
N ASN A 41 8.92 -11.37 2.56
CA ASN A 41 9.97 -10.74 3.37
C ASN A 41 10.73 -9.60 2.64
N ARG A 42 10.47 -9.41 1.34
CA ARG A 42 11.01 -8.31 0.52
C ARG A 42 9.99 -7.21 0.27
N ILE A 43 8.87 -7.20 0.98
CA ILE A 43 7.77 -6.28 0.73
C ILE A 43 7.33 -5.64 2.05
N VAL A 44 7.10 -4.33 2.01
CA VAL A 44 6.40 -3.59 3.06
C VAL A 44 4.95 -3.39 2.61
N LEU A 45 4.04 -3.76 3.50
CA LEU A 45 2.61 -3.52 3.37
C LEU A 45 2.09 -3.01 4.72
N ASP A 46 1.94 -1.70 4.83
CA ASP A 46 1.41 -1.02 6.03
C ASP A 46 -0.01 -0.49 5.83
N GLY A 47 -0.51 -0.55 4.59
CA GLY A 47 -1.85 -0.09 4.24
C GLY A 47 -1.98 1.42 4.04
N LEU A 48 -0.92 2.22 4.27
CA LEU A 48 -0.90 3.67 4.04
C LEU A 48 -0.52 4.04 2.61
N THR A 49 0.03 3.09 1.88
CA THR A 49 0.32 3.19 0.46
C THR A 49 -0.58 2.26 -0.34
N ALA A 50 -0.98 2.70 -1.52
CA ALA A 50 -1.89 2.00 -2.41
C ALA A 50 -1.26 0.76 -3.07
N VAL A 51 0.07 0.67 -3.10
CA VAL A 51 0.81 -0.44 -3.68
C VAL A 51 1.85 -0.99 -2.70
N PRO A 52 2.22 -2.28 -2.80
CA PRO A 52 3.29 -2.83 -2.00
C PRO A 52 4.64 -2.17 -2.33
N LEU A 53 5.45 -1.89 -1.30
CA LEU A 53 6.76 -1.29 -1.49
C LEU A 53 7.88 -2.34 -1.36
N PRO A 54 8.80 -2.47 -2.34
CA PRO A 54 9.91 -3.40 -2.23
C PRO A 54 10.91 -2.94 -1.17
N LEU A 55 11.34 -3.85 -0.30
CA LEU A 55 12.28 -3.57 0.76
C LEU A 55 13.73 -3.66 0.26
N TYR A 56 14.47 -2.57 0.49
CA TYR A 56 15.89 -2.44 0.18
C TYR A 56 16.70 -2.99 1.37
N MET A 57 17.33 -4.16 1.21
CA MET A 57 18.07 -4.84 2.28
C MET A 57 19.59 -4.78 2.13
N ALA A 58 20.09 -4.49 0.92
CA ALA A 58 21.53 -4.40 0.69
C ALA A 58 22.13 -3.14 1.31
N THR A 59 23.41 -3.21 1.71
CA THR A 59 24.18 -2.04 2.18
C THR A 59 25.48 -1.92 1.37
N PRO A 60 25.68 -0.85 0.57
CA PRO A 60 24.70 0.21 0.29
C PRO A 60 23.50 -0.34 -0.50
N PRO A 61 22.31 0.26 -0.36
CA PRO A 61 21.18 -0.05 -1.23
C PRO A 61 21.54 0.30 -2.68
N GLY A 62 21.04 -0.50 -3.61
CA GLY A 62 21.16 -0.20 -5.03
C GLY A 62 20.30 -1.12 -5.91
N PRO A 63 20.11 -0.78 -7.19
CA PRO A 63 19.20 -1.51 -8.07
C PRO A 63 19.54 -3.01 -8.23
N ARG A 64 20.83 -3.37 -8.16
CA ARG A 64 21.31 -4.75 -8.28
C ARG A 64 20.89 -5.69 -7.14
N GLN A 65 20.25 -5.19 -6.09
CA GLN A 65 19.76 -6.04 -4.99
C GLN A 65 18.48 -6.82 -5.30
N PHE A 66 17.86 -6.54 -6.44
CA PHE A 66 16.65 -7.19 -6.92
C PHE A 66 16.97 -8.19 -8.03
N SER A 67 17.93 -9.07 -7.76
CA SER A 67 18.37 -10.11 -8.71
C SER A 67 17.30 -11.19 -8.98
N GLU A 68 16.36 -11.32 -8.06
CA GLU A 68 15.24 -12.26 -8.07
C GLU A 68 14.00 -11.72 -8.79
N VAL A 69 13.95 -10.40 -9.05
CA VAL A 69 12.79 -9.77 -9.67
C VAL A 69 12.69 -10.17 -11.13
N THR A 70 11.48 -10.45 -11.61
CA THR A 70 11.21 -10.66 -13.04
C THR A 70 11.83 -9.52 -13.86
N PRO A 71 12.73 -9.78 -14.83
CA PRO A 71 13.47 -8.72 -15.52
C PRO A 71 12.55 -7.67 -16.17
N SER A 72 11.42 -8.10 -16.73
CA SER A 72 10.42 -7.22 -17.34
C SER A 72 9.61 -6.39 -16.35
N MET A 73 9.86 -6.48 -15.04
CA MET A 73 9.27 -5.61 -14.01
C MET A 73 10.23 -4.50 -13.56
N LEU A 74 11.49 -4.53 -13.97
CA LEU A 74 12.47 -3.50 -13.65
C LEU A 74 12.20 -2.17 -14.38
N TRP A 75 11.13 -2.02 -15.16
CA TRP A 75 10.67 -0.70 -15.59
C TRP A 75 10.14 0.15 -14.42
N HIS A 76 9.68 -0.49 -13.34
CA HIS A 76 8.96 0.16 -12.27
C HIS A 76 9.88 1.03 -11.39
N PRO A 77 9.54 2.31 -11.10
CA PRO A 77 10.41 3.23 -10.36
C PRO A 77 10.85 2.72 -8.98
N LEU A 78 9.99 1.96 -8.31
CA LEU A 78 10.26 1.38 -6.98
C LEU A 78 11.49 0.46 -6.92
N PHE A 79 12.04 -0.01 -8.04
CA PHE A 79 13.30 -0.79 -8.08
C PHE A 79 14.56 0.07 -8.25
N TRP A 80 14.39 1.37 -8.41
CA TRP A 80 15.45 2.34 -8.70
C TRP A 80 15.51 3.48 -7.68
N LEU A 81 14.95 3.28 -6.48
CA LEU A 81 14.95 4.32 -5.45
C LEU A 81 16.38 4.68 -5.06
N PRO A 82 16.71 5.97 -5.01
CA PRO A 82 18.04 6.41 -4.62
C PRO A 82 18.29 6.11 -3.14
N PRO A 83 19.55 5.98 -2.69
CA PRO A 83 19.86 5.64 -1.30
C PRO A 83 19.20 6.54 -0.25
N ARG A 84 18.96 7.83 -0.53
CA ARG A 84 18.25 8.74 0.38
C ARG A 84 16.80 8.30 0.63
N LEU A 85 16.15 7.74 -0.38
CA LEU A 85 14.76 7.31 -0.30
C LEU A 85 14.64 5.83 0.12
N ALA A 86 15.53 4.99 -0.40
CA ALA A 86 15.60 3.56 -0.09
C ALA A 86 15.97 3.28 1.38
N ASN A 87 16.89 4.05 1.96
CA ASN A 87 17.32 3.85 3.34
C ASN A 87 16.32 4.42 4.34
N ARG A 88 16.29 3.79 5.52
CA ARG A 88 15.62 4.31 6.71
C ARG A 88 16.44 5.41 7.35
N TYR A 89 15.78 6.47 7.79
CA TYR A 89 16.42 7.42 8.68
C TYR A 89 16.71 6.77 10.04
N ALA A 90 17.92 6.95 10.53
CA ALA A 90 18.30 6.57 11.88
C ALA A 90 18.45 7.83 12.72
N GLY A 91 18.08 7.73 14.00
CA GLY A 91 18.27 8.81 14.94
C GLY A 91 17.20 9.88 14.89
N LEU A 92 15.97 9.51 14.51
CA LEU A 92 14.84 10.42 14.53
C LEU A 92 14.59 10.89 15.97
N PRO A 93 14.27 12.19 16.16
CA PRO A 93 13.98 12.72 17.48
C PRO A 93 12.70 12.09 18.01
N THR A 94 12.84 11.32 19.07
CA THR A 94 11.73 11.01 19.98
C THR A 94 11.49 12.21 20.88
N GLY A 95 10.29 12.35 21.47
CA GLY A 95 9.98 13.39 22.46
C GLY A 95 11.03 13.54 23.57
N GLU A 96 10.95 14.62 24.36
CA GLU A 96 12.00 15.01 25.32
C GLU A 96 12.55 13.83 26.15
N GLY A 97 13.83 13.49 25.93
CA GLY A 97 14.57 12.47 26.67
C GLY A 97 14.46 11.04 26.14
N GLY A 98 13.75 10.80 25.03
CA GLY A 98 13.70 9.49 24.40
C GLY A 98 14.99 9.09 23.68
N ALA A 99 15.16 7.79 23.45
CA ALA A 99 16.26 7.26 22.65
C ALA A 99 15.98 7.51 21.17
N PRO A 100 16.99 7.86 20.35
CA PRO A 100 16.78 8.10 18.93
C PRO A 100 16.19 6.87 18.24
N GLU A 101 15.10 7.07 17.49
CA GLU A 101 14.37 5.97 16.83
C GLU A 101 14.82 5.79 15.37
N VAL A 102 14.59 4.59 14.86
CA VAL A 102 14.70 4.28 13.43
C VAL A 102 13.33 4.51 12.80
N GLU A 103 13.31 5.10 11.61
CA GLU A 103 12.11 5.32 10.82
C GLU A 103 11.29 4.03 10.68
N SER A 104 10.01 4.09 11.07
CA SER A 104 9.08 2.96 10.98
C SER A 104 8.73 2.63 9.53
N ASN A 105 7.98 1.53 9.33
CA ASN A 105 7.49 1.18 8.00
C ASN A 105 6.51 2.22 7.46
N GLU A 106 5.57 2.61 8.29
CA GLU A 106 4.52 3.59 8.03
C GLU A 106 5.12 4.94 7.62
N LEU A 107 6.06 5.45 8.41
CA LEU A 107 6.69 6.74 8.16
C LEU A 107 7.48 6.75 6.84
N TRP A 108 8.23 5.67 6.57
CA TRP A 108 8.96 5.52 5.32
C TRP A 108 8.04 5.40 4.11
N SER A 109 6.97 4.63 4.21
CA SER A 109 6.04 4.45 3.10
C SER A 109 5.32 5.74 2.73
N ILE A 110 4.95 6.56 3.72
CA ILE A 110 4.44 7.92 3.47
C ILE A 110 5.50 8.74 2.75
N ARG A 111 6.75 8.75 3.23
CA ARG A 111 7.84 9.50 2.61
C ARG A 111 8.11 9.08 1.16
N VAL A 112 8.14 7.77 0.90
CA VAL A 112 8.28 7.20 -0.45
C VAL A 112 7.10 7.63 -1.33
N GLY A 113 5.86 7.47 -0.85
CA GLY A 113 4.67 7.84 -1.60
C GLY A 113 4.63 9.33 -1.95
N LEU A 114 4.99 10.21 -1.01
CA LEU A 114 5.04 11.66 -1.23
C LEU A 114 6.05 12.03 -2.32
N GLU A 115 7.27 11.50 -2.25
CA GLU A 115 8.32 11.78 -3.22
C GLU A 115 7.94 11.27 -4.63
N LEU A 116 7.36 10.08 -4.73
CA LEU A 116 6.94 9.50 -6.01
C LEU A 116 5.75 10.25 -6.64
N ALA A 117 4.77 10.65 -5.84
CA ALA A 117 3.62 11.41 -6.32
C ALA A 117 4.03 12.82 -6.76
N ILE A 118 4.79 13.54 -5.93
CA ILE A 118 5.16 14.95 -6.21
C ILE A 118 6.16 15.04 -7.36
N SER A 119 7.04 14.06 -7.55
CA SER A 119 7.95 13.99 -8.70
C SER A 119 7.28 13.63 -10.02
N GLY A 120 6.02 13.18 -9.99
CA GLY A 120 5.32 12.68 -11.17
C GLY A 120 5.81 11.31 -11.65
N LEU A 121 6.68 10.63 -10.89
CA LEU A 121 7.02 9.22 -11.11
C LEU A 121 5.79 8.33 -10.95
N TYR A 122 4.86 8.75 -10.08
CA TYR A 122 3.48 8.30 -10.08
C TYR A 122 2.57 9.45 -10.49
N SER A 123 1.55 9.15 -11.31
CA SER A 123 0.45 10.06 -11.66
C SER A 123 -0.86 9.35 -11.39
N GLU A 124 -1.82 10.04 -10.77
CA GLU A 124 -3.15 9.49 -10.51
C GLU A 124 -3.89 9.21 -11.82
N GLU A 125 -3.73 10.07 -12.84
CA GLU A 125 -4.44 9.93 -14.11
C GLU A 125 -3.80 8.87 -15.03
N GLU A 126 -2.47 8.81 -15.07
CA GLU A 126 -1.74 8.06 -16.09
C GLU A 126 -0.93 6.87 -15.53
N GLY A 127 -0.85 6.72 -14.20
CA GLY A 127 -0.08 5.69 -13.53
C GLY A 127 1.43 5.96 -13.47
N TRP A 128 2.21 4.89 -13.49
CA TRP A 128 3.65 4.90 -13.22
C TRP A 128 4.47 5.32 -14.45
N LEU A 129 5.49 6.15 -14.25
CA LEU A 129 6.51 6.38 -15.27
C LEU A 129 7.35 5.11 -15.47
N ASP A 130 7.46 4.64 -16.71
CA ASP A 130 8.41 3.61 -17.09
C ASP A 130 9.82 4.22 -17.13
N ILE A 131 10.62 3.95 -16.09
CA ILE A 131 11.98 4.52 -15.97
C ILE A 131 12.87 4.05 -17.13
N LEU A 132 12.71 2.81 -17.58
CA LEU A 132 13.53 2.25 -18.66
C LEU A 132 13.18 2.86 -20.01
N SER A 133 11.93 3.27 -20.22
CA SER A 133 11.52 4.03 -21.41
C SER A 133 12.25 5.37 -21.54
N THR A 134 12.68 5.99 -20.42
CA THR A 134 13.48 7.24 -20.43
C THR A 134 14.90 7.04 -20.97
N LEU A 135 15.33 5.77 -21.11
CA LEU A 135 16.64 5.34 -21.57
C LEU A 135 16.55 4.56 -22.89
N ASP A 136 15.40 4.62 -23.56
CA ASP A 136 15.07 3.86 -24.77
C ASP A 136 15.27 2.32 -24.59
N ILE A 137 14.98 1.79 -23.39
CA ILE A 137 14.95 0.34 -23.10
C ILE A 137 13.48 -0.10 -23.00
N ASP A 138 13.05 -1.05 -23.82
CA ASP A 138 11.67 -1.54 -23.87
C ASP A 138 11.55 -2.95 -23.28
N VAL A 139 10.87 -3.07 -22.13
CA VAL A 139 10.62 -4.38 -21.48
C VAL A 139 9.67 -5.29 -22.27
N ASP A 140 9.06 -4.80 -23.34
CA ASP A 140 8.26 -5.61 -24.27
C ASP A 140 9.13 -6.19 -25.42
N ASP A 141 10.38 -5.75 -25.58
CA ASP A 141 11.36 -6.34 -26.50
C ASP A 141 12.16 -7.46 -25.81
N PRO A 142 12.10 -8.72 -26.31
CA PRO A 142 12.88 -9.84 -25.78
C PRO A 142 14.40 -9.57 -25.69
N ALA A 143 14.96 -8.74 -26.57
CA ALA A 143 16.39 -8.41 -26.55
C ALA A 143 16.75 -7.55 -25.33
N ASP A 144 15.93 -6.55 -25.01
CA ASP A 144 16.11 -5.69 -23.85
C ASP A 144 15.83 -6.44 -22.54
N VAL A 145 14.81 -7.31 -22.52
CA VAL A 145 14.58 -8.21 -21.37
C VAL A 145 15.80 -9.11 -21.13
N ALA A 146 16.42 -9.66 -22.18
CA ALA A 146 17.63 -10.47 -22.04
C ALA A 146 18.84 -9.64 -21.56
N ARG A 147 18.96 -8.39 -21.99
CA ARG A 147 19.98 -7.44 -21.52
C ARG A 147 19.83 -7.15 -20.03
N ILE A 148 18.61 -6.86 -19.57
CA ILE A 148 18.30 -6.63 -18.14
C ILE A 148 18.61 -7.89 -17.32
N ALA A 149 18.21 -9.07 -17.79
CA ALA A 149 18.49 -10.33 -17.11
C ALA A 149 20.00 -10.60 -16.99
N ALA A 150 20.78 -10.32 -18.04
CA ALA A 150 22.23 -10.43 -18.01
C ALA A 150 22.85 -9.46 -16.99
N TRP A 151 22.33 -8.24 -16.91
CA TRP A 151 22.74 -7.25 -15.92
C TRP A 151 22.40 -7.69 -14.49
N GLN A 152 21.20 -8.20 -14.22
CA GLN A 152 20.81 -8.78 -12.92
C GLN A 152 21.74 -9.95 -12.51
N ALA A 153 22.18 -10.75 -13.49
CA ALA A 153 23.15 -11.83 -13.27
C ALA A 153 24.60 -11.36 -13.04
N GLY A 154 24.85 -10.05 -13.00
CA GLY A 154 26.16 -9.47 -12.69
C GLY A 154 26.92 -8.96 -13.90
N SER A 155 26.36 -9.00 -15.11
CA SER A 155 27.01 -8.37 -16.27
C SER A 155 27.04 -6.85 -16.11
N PRO A 156 28.10 -6.17 -16.57
CA PRO A 156 28.14 -4.71 -16.57
C PRO A 156 27.17 -4.15 -17.60
N ASP A 157 26.51 -3.04 -17.28
CA ASP A 157 25.69 -2.28 -18.24
C ASP A 157 25.76 -0.80 -17.87
N GLU A 158 26.48 -0.02 -18.67
CA GLU A 158 26.74 1.40 -18.36
C GLU A 158 25.45 2.23 -18.23
N VAL A 159 24.38 1.88 -18.93
CA VAL A 159 23.12 2.61 -18.84
C VAL A 159 22.39 2.24 -17.55
N LEU A 160 22.19 0.94 -17.30
CA LEU A 160 21.48 0.47 -16.11
C LEU A 160 22.26 0.78 -14.81
N ASP A 161 23.59 0.74 -14.84
CA ASP A 161 24.43 1.03 -13.68
C ASP A 161 24.42 2.52 -13.28
N ASN A 162 23.99 3.42 -14.18
CA ASN A 162 23.97 4.87 -13.95
C ASN A 162 22.56 5.46 -13.84
N ILE A 163 21.52 4.63 -13.70
CA ILE A 163 20.17 5.14 -13.42
C ILE A 163 20.16 5.81 -12.06
N ASP A 164 19.86 7.09 -12.06
CA ASP A 164 19.73 7.91 -10.86
C ASP A 164 18.40 8.67 -10.89
N LEU A 165 17.53 8.38 -9.92
CA LEU A 165 16.24 9.03 -9.77
C LEU A 165 16.30 10.31 -8.92
N ASP A 166 17.41 10.62 -8.24
CA ASP A 166 17.53 11.84 -7.43
C ASP A 166 17.26 13.10 -8.27
N GLN A 167 17.55 13.07 -9.57
CA GLN A 167 17.25 14.16 -10.51
C GLN A 167 15.75 14.48 -10.63
N TYR A 168 14.86 13.51 -10.38
CA TYR A 168 13.41 13.69 -10.39
C TYR A 168 12.86 14.04 -9.01
N LEU A 169 13.57 13.69 -7.94
CA LEU A 169 13.07 13.75 -6.55
C LEU A 169 13.53 15.03 -5.81
N HIS A 170 14.54 15.74 -6.30
CA HIS A 170 15.02 17.00 -5.69
C HIS A 170 14.20 18.23 -6.09
N LEU A 171 12.91 18.24 -5.76
CA LEU A 171 11.97 19.24 -6.28
C LEU A 171 11.97 20.57 -5.52
N GLN A 172 12.49 20.63 -4.28
CA GLN A 172 12.23 21.77 -3.39
C GLN A 172 13.45 22.39 -2.69
N GLY A 173 14.68 22.00 -3.05
CA GLY A 173 15.90 22.55 -2.42
C GLY A 173 16.10 22.21 -0.93
N ASN A 174 15.09 21.67 -0.24
CA ASN A 174 15.19 21.01 1.05
C ASN A 174 15.23 19.48 0.82
N PRO A 175 16.37 18.79 1.00
CA PRO A 175 16.45 17.34 0.81
C PRO A 175 15.67 16.51 1.84
N ASN A 176 15.13 17.11 2.91
CA ASN A 176 14.36 16.44 3.96
C ASN A 176 12.87 16.81 3.97
N TRP A 177 12.39 17.56 2.96
CA TRP A 177 11.00 18.04 2.90
C TRP A 177 10.00 16.89 3.13
N ALA A 178 10.21 15.75 2.46
CA ALA A 178 9.30 14.62 2.51
C ALA A 178 9.31 13.93 3.88
N LEU A 179 10.45 13.91 4.58
CA LEU A 179 10.53 13.39 5.94
C LEU A 179 9.76 14.30 6.92
N GLU A 180 9.94 15.62 6.81
CA GLU A 180 9.22 16.59 7.65
C GLU A 180 7.70 16.52 7.43
N SER A 181 7.28 16.39 6.17
CA SER A 181 5.88 16.17 5.81
C SER A 181 5.38 14.82 6.34
N ALA A 182 6.14 13.73 6.15
CA ALA A 182 5.72 12.41 6.60
C ALA A 182 5.58 12.34 8.14
N LEU A 183 6.49 12.98 8.89
CA LEU A 183 6.40 13.08 10.36
C LEU A 183 5.14 13.83 10.80
N SER A 184 4.76 14.88 10.07
CA SER A 184 3.55 15.67 10.36
C SER A 184 2.26 14.96 9.93
N LEU A 185 2.35 14.05 8.95
CA LEU A 185 1.20 13.38 8.35
C LEU A 185 0.96 11.98 8.91
N LEU A 186 1.93 11.37 9.61
CA LEU A 186 1.85 9.98 10.06
C LEU A 186 0.57 9.68 10.84
N GLU A 187 0.29 10.46 11.89
CA GLU A 187 -0.90 10.30 12.71
C GLU A 187 -2.20 10.54 11.90
N PRO A 188 -2.41 11.70 11.24
CA PRO A 188 -3.66 11.94 10.52
C PRO A 188 -3.86 10.98 9.35
N PHE A 189 -2.80 10.52 8.67
CA PHE A 189 -2.93 9.50 7.63
C PHE A 189 -3.33 8.15 8.20
N THR A 190 -2.79 7.77 9.36
CA THR A 190 -3.17 6.52 10.03
C THR A 190 -4.64 6.52 10.42
N GLU A 191 -5.12 7.62 11.00
CA GLU A 191 -6.53 7.79 11.35
C GLU A 191 -7.45 7.78 10.12
N ALA A 192 -7.11 8.57 9.10
CA ALA A 192 -7.87 8.62 7.85
C ALA A 192 -7.90 7.25 7.17
N GLN A 193 -6.79 6.50 7.23
CA GLN A 193 -6.73 5.16 6.68
C GLN A 193 -7.67 4.20 7.41
N TRP A 194 -7.79 4.27 8.73
CA TRP A 194 -8.77 3.47 9.47
C TRP A 194 -10.20 3.80 9.04
N ALA A 195 -10.52 5.08 8.86
CA ALA A 195 -11.84 5.50 8.40
C ALA A 195 -12.18 4.94 7.00
N LEU A 196 -11.24 5.05 6.06
CA LEU A 196 -11.37 4.51 4.70
C LEU A 196 -11.54 2.99 4.70
N ARG A 197 -10.69 2.26 5.43
CA ARG A 197 -10.80 0.80 5.54
C ARG A 197 -12.15 0.39 6.12
N ALA A 198 -12.59 1.05 7.20
CA ALA A 198 -13.85 0.75 7.83
C ALA A 198 -15.02 0.96 6.84
N ASN A 199 -15.00 2.05 6.08
CA ASN A 199 -16.00 2.29 5.06
C ASN A 199 -16.00 1.24 3.95
N SER A 200 -14.83 0.86 3.42
CA SER A 200 -14.75 -0.17 2.37
C SER A 200 -15.28 -1.53 2.82
N LEU A 201 -15.08 -1.88 4.10
CA LEU A 201 -15.59 -3.13 4.66
C LEU A 201 -17.09 -3.06 4.95
N ILE A 202 -17.62 -1.87 5.30
CA ILE A 202 -19.07 -1.64 5.38
C ILE A 202 -19.70 -1.88 4.01
N ASP A 203 -19.15 -1.27 2.96
CA ASP A 203 -19.67 -1.40 1.59
C ASP A 203 -19.68 -2.87 1.16
N MET A 204 -18.59 -3.62 1.42
CA MET A 204 -18.52 -5.06 1.18
C MET A 204 -19.62 -5.85 1.91
N ILE A 205 -19.92 -5.51 3.17
CA ILE A 205 -20.98 -6.16 3.95
C ILE A 205 -22.36 -5.77 3.40
N LEU A 206 -22.58 -4.51 3.03
CA LEU A 206 -23.84 -4.02 2.51
C LEU A 206 -24.22 -4.70 1.19
N GLU A 207 -23.27 -4.92 0.30
CA GLU A 207 -23.50 -5.60 -0.98
C GLU A 207 -24.09 -7.01 -0.81
N VAL A 208 -23.58 -7.80 0.14
CA VAL A 208 -24.07 -9.17 0.37
C VAL A 208 -25.30 -9.25 1.28
N THR A 209 -25.63 -8.16 1.96
CA THR A 209 -26.79 -8.06 2.85
C THR A 209 -27.98 -7.35 2.23
N ASP A 210 -27.82 -6.78 1.02
CA ASP A 210 -28.89 -6.16 0.26
C ASP A 210 -30.05 -7.16 0.03
N PRO A 211 -31.28 -6.85 0.52
CA PRO A 211 -32.45 -7.69 0.32
C PRO A 211 -32.83 -7.93 -1.14
N THR A 212 -32.36 -7.07 -2.06
CA THR A 212 -32.57 -7.18 -3.49
C THR A 212 -31.51 -8.05 -4.19
N ALA A 213 -30.33 -8.20 -3.57
CA ALA A 213 -29.31 -9.12 -4.02
C ALA A 213 -29.74 -10.57 -3.76
N ARG A 214 -29.45 -11.46 -4.72
CA ARG A 214 -29.75 -12.90 -4.59
C ARG A 214 -28.61 -13.65 -3.91
N SER A 215 -28.01 -13.06 -2.88
CA SER A 215 -26.85 -13.63 -2.21
C SER A 215 -27.25 -14.86 -1.41
N GLY A 216 -26.57 -15.98 -1.64
CA GLY A 216 -26.83 -17.22 -0.92
C GLY A 216 -26.30 -17.17 0.52
N ALA A 217 -26.84 -18.01 1.42
CA ALA A 217 -26.36 -18.08 2.80
C ALA A 217 -24.86 -18.41 2.92
N LYS A 218 -24.31 -19.15 1.94
CA LYS A 218 -22.87 -19.45 1.88
C LYS A 218 -22.06 -18.21 1.54
N GLU A 219 -22.45 -17.49 0.48
CA GLU A 219 -21.79 -16.27 0.03
C GLU A 219 -21.76 -15.20 1.11
N LEU A 220 -22.90 -14.98 1.79
CA LEU A 220 -22.97 -14.08 2.94
C LEU A 220 -21.94 -14.47 4.03
N ARG A 221 -21.81 -15.76 4.36
CA ARG A 221 -20.84 -16.22 5.36
C ARG A 221 -19.39 -16.05 4.90
N ASP A 222 -19.11 -16.42 3.64
CA ASP A 222 -17.78 -16.30 3.07
C ASP A 222 -17.33 -14.83 3.07
N THR A 223 -18.19 -13.91 2.64
CA THR A 223 -17.89 -12.46 2.65
C THR A 223 -17.68 -11.90 4.05
N ILE A 224 -18.51 -12.28 5.02
CA ILE A 224 -18.31 -11.84 6.42
C ILE A 224 -17.01 -12.39 7.00
N GLY A 225 -16.66 -13.64 6.67
CA GLY A 225 -15.38 -14.22 7.04
C GLY A 225 -14.19 -13.47 6.44
N VAL A 226 -14.26 -13.12 5.15
CA VAL A 226 -13.23 -12.31 4.47
C VAL A 226 -13.12 -10.92 5.10
N ALA A 227 -14.24 -10.22 5.29
CA ALA A 227 -14.27 -8.91 5.92
C ALA A 227 -13.65 -8.94 7.32
N ALA A 228 -13.95 -9.98 8.12
CA ALA A 228 -13.38 -10.16 9.44
C ALA A 228 -11.87 -10.42 9.41
N THR A 229 -11.37 -11.27 8.50
CA THR A 229 -9.94 -11.50 8.33
C THR A 229 -9.21 -10.21 7.94
N LEU A 230 -9.76 -9.44 6.99
CA LEU A 230 -9.18 -8.17 6.57
C LEU A 230 -9.16 -7.16 7.73
N ALA A 231 -10.28 -7.02 8.44
CA ALA A 231 -10.41 -6.10 9.57
C ALA A 231 -9.43 -6.43 10.71
N GLY A 232 -9.27 -7.71 11.05
CA GLY A 232 -8.34 -8.15 12.09
C GLY A 232 -6.88 -7.78 11.81
N VAL A 233 -6.48 -7.70 10.53
CA VAL A 233 -5.15 -7.25 10.12
C VAL A 233 -5.07 -5.72 10.07
N GLN A 234 -6.04 -5.06 9.44
CA GLN A 234 -6.00 -3.61 9.16
C GLN A 234 -6.17 -2.74 10.41
N PHE A 235 -6.81 -3.26 11.46
CA PHE A 235 -7.11 -2.51 12.68
C PHE A 235 -6.26 -2.93 13.89
N ALA A 236 -5.20 -3.71 13.69
CA ALA A 236 -4.33 -4.16 14.78
C ALA A 236 -3.67 -3.01 15.57
N GLY A 237 -3.58 -1.81 14.98
CA GLY A 237 -3.01 -0.60 15.59
C GLY A 237 -4.01 0.36 16.24
N LEU A 238 -5.31 0.03 16.28
CA LEU A 238 -6.31 0.91 16.90
C LEU A 238 -6.06 1.07 18.42
N PRO A 239 -6.20 2.28 18.98
CA PRO A 239 -6.10 2.50 20.42
C PRO A 239 -7.24 1.81 21.18
N ASP A 240 -6.92 1.24 22.35
CA ASP A 240 -7.87 0.84 23.40
C ASP A 240 -8.98 -0.18 23.02
N GLU A 241 -8.87 -0.87 21.89
CA GLU A 241 -9.77 -1.96 21.50
C GLU A 241 -9.00 -3.25 21.19
N ASP A 242 -9.49 -4.39 21.71
CA ASP A 242 -9.02 -5.72 21.27
C ASP A 242 -9.65 -6.06 19.90
N ALA A 243 -9.27 -5.28 18.88
CA ALA A 243 -9.77 -5.42 17.52
C ALA A 243 -9.44 -6.82 16.97
N ALA A 244 -8.23 -7.31 17.22
CA ALA A 244 -7.80 -8.62 16.77
C ALA A 244 -8.65 -9.75 17.36
N GLY A 245 -8.91 -9.73 18.67
CA GLY A 245 -9.76 -10.70 19.33
C GLY A 245 -11.22 -10.64 18.87
N PHE A 246 -11.78 -9.44 18.74
CA PHE A 246 -13.13 -9.23 18.22
C PHE A 246 -13.28 -9.79 16.81
N TRP A 247 -12.39 -9.43 15.88
CA TRP A 247 -12.49 -9.86 14.50
C TRP A 247 -12.20 -11.36 14.30
N ALA A 248 -11.29 -11.94 15.09
CA ALA A 248 -11.09 -13.39 15.12
C ALA A 248 -12.36 -14.14 15.56
N GLN A 249 -13.13 -13.59 16.51
CA GLN A 249 -14.42 -14.15 16.92
C GLN A 249 -15.45 -14.08 15.79
N ILE A 250 -15.57 -12.93 15.11
CA ILE A 250 -16.51 -12.79 13.96
C ILE A 250 -16.13 -13.77 12.84
N GLU A 251 -14.84 -13.92 12.54
CA GLU A 251 -14.35 -14.87 11.54
C GLU A 251 -14.72 -16.32 11.90
N ASP A 252 -14.49 -16.74 13.14
CA ASP A 252 -14.85 -18.08 13.60
C ASP A 252 -16.37 -18.30 13.55
N GLN A 253 -17.17 -17.31 13.95
CA GLN A 253 -18.63 -17.38 13.85
C GLN A 253 -19.10 -17.50 12.39
N ALA A 254 -18.47 -16.80 11.45
CA ALA A 254 -18.79 -16.90 10.03
C ALA A 254 -18.49 -18.29 9.46
N LYS A 255 -17.33 -18.86 9.81
CA LYS A 255 -16.86 -20.16 9.30
C LYS A 255 -17.53 -21.35 9.99
N ASN A 256 -17.59 -21.32 11.31
CA ASN A 256 -17.91 -22.47 12.15
C ASN A 256 -19.21 -22.30 12.95
N GLY A 257 -19.77 -21.09 13.01
CA GLY A 257 -20.95 -20.80 13.82
C GLY A 257 -22.20 -21.53 13.34
N LEU A 258 -22.97 -22.03 14.30
CA LEU A 258 -24.26 -22.68 14.08
C LEU A 258 -25.39 -21.67 14.27
N PHE A 259 -25.99 -21.24 13.16
CA PHE A 259 -27.10 -20.30 13.17
C PHE A 259 -28.38 -21.00 12.68
N PRO A 260 -29.51 -20.92 13.41
CA PRO A 260 -30.75 -21.62 13.05
C PRO A 260 -31.31 -21.23 11.67
N ASN A 261 -31.04 -20.00 11.24
CA ASN A 261 -31.42 -19.48 9.93
C ASN A 261 -30.52 -18.27 9.59
N GLN A 262 -30.62 -17.80 8.34
CA GLN A 262 -29.88 -16.62 7.87
C GLN A 262 -30.20 -15.36 8.68
N GLY A 263 -31.45 -15.18 9.12
CA GLY A 263 -31.86 -14.05 9.95
C GLY A 263 -31.09 -13.99 11.28
N SER A 264 -30.85 -15.13 11.94
CA SER A 264 -30.05 -15.20 13.16
C SER A 264 -28.57 -14.87 12.94
N PHE A 265 -28.02 -15.18 11.77
CA PHE A 265 -26.66 -14.76 11.40
C PHE A 265 -26.61 -13.25 11.14
N MET A 266 -27.61 -12.72 10.44
CA MET A 266 -27.76 -11.28 10.16
C MET A 266 -27.90 -10.46 11.44
N SER A 267 -28.69 -10.90 12.40
CA SER A 267 -28.89 -10.20 13.68
C SER A 267 -27.75 -10.41 14.69
N GLY A 268 -26.78 -11.27 14.38
CA GLY A 268 -25.64 -11.58 15.23
C GLY A 268 -24.34 -11.06 14.61
N PRO A 269 -23.45 -11.93 14.10
CA PRO A 269 -22.12 -11.53 13.62
C PRO A 269 -22.13 -10.40 12.60
N VAL A 270 -23.10 -10.38 11.68
CA VAL A 270 -23.19 -9.33 10.65
C VAL A 270 -23.49 -7.97 11.29
N LEU A 271 -24.48 -7.90 12.18
CA LEU A 271 -24.84 -6.67 12.87
C LEU A 271 -23.71 -6.19 13.79
N GLU A 272 -23.04 -7.11 14.49
CA GLU A 272 -21.90 -6.79 15.36
C GLU A 272 -20.73 -6.21 14.56
N ALA A 273 -20.33 -6.87 13.47
CA ALA A 273 -19.29 -6.42 12.55
C ALA A 273 -19.62 -5.03 11.97
N ASN A 274 -20.83 -4.86 11.43
CA ASN A 274 -21.25 -3.60 10.81
C ASN A 274 -21.27 -2.46 11.84
N SER A 275 -21.79 -2.73 13.05
CA SER A 275 -21.82 -1.73 14.13
C SER A 275 -20.43 -1.30 14.56
N TRP A 276 -19.48 -2.24 14.64
CA TRP A 276 -18.09 -1.93 14.97
C TRP A 276 -17.45 -1.06 13.90
N LEU A 277 -17.60 -1.43 12.62
CA LEU A 277 -17.02 -0.68 11.50
C LEU A 277 -17.58 0.75 11.43
N HIS A 278 -18.89 0.93 11.65
CA HIS A 278 -19.49 2.26 11.70
C HIS A 278 -18.90 3.12 12.81
N ARG A 279 -18.63 2.55 14.01
CA ARG A 279 -17.99 3.31 15.09
C ARG A 279 -16.60 3.79 14.70
N VAL A 280 -15.77 2.93 14.12
CA VAL A 280 -14.42 3.30 13.69
C VAL A 280 -14.48 4.34 12.57
N ARG A 281 -15.29 4.10 11.53
CA ARG A 281 -15.48 5.06 10.45
C ARG A 281 -15.87 6.42 11.00
N ASP A 282 -16.93 6.50 11.80
CA ASP A 282 -17.48 7.77 12.29
C ASP A 282 -16.54 8.48 13.27
N ALA A 283 -15.71 7.73 14.01
CA ALA A 283 -14.72 8.31 14.93
C ALA A 283 -13.59 9.05 14.19
N TYR A 284 -13.14 8.52 13.04
CA TYR A 284 -11.97 9.01 12.33
C TYR A 284 -12.27 9.73 11.00
N TRP A 285 -13.53 9.74 10.54
CA TRP A 285 -13.90 10.40 9.28
C TRP A 285 -13.59 11.90 9.26
N GLY A 286 -13.68 12.57 10.42
CA GLY A 286 -13.35 13.99 10.53
C GLY A 286 -11.91 14.30 10.10
N THR A 287 -10.96 13.42 10.43
CA THR A 287 -9.56 13.56 10.01
C THR A 287 -9.41 13.44 8.49
N LEU A 288 -10.17 12.55 7.85
CA LEU A 288 -10.20 12.42 6.39
C LEU A 288 -10.73 13.70 5.73
N ASP A 289 -11.83 14.27 6.24
CA ASP A 289 -12.39 15.52 5.74
C ASP A 289 -11.36 16.67 5.84
N GLU A 290 -10.65 16.77 6.98
CA GLU A 290 -9.60 17.77 7.16
C GLU A 290 -8.47 17.63 6.13
N LEU A 291 -7.99 16.40 5.89
CA LEU A 291 -6.95 16.14 4.88
C LEU A 291 -7.39 16.51 3.46
N GLN A 292 -8.64 16.22 3.09
CA GLN A 292 -9.17 16.58 1.78
C GLN A 292 -9.27 18.11 1.61
N THR A 293 -9.63 18.84 2.66
CA THR A 293 -9.66 20.31 2.59
C THR A 293 -8.27 20.91 2.35
N LEU A 294 -7.22 20.32 2.93
CA LEU A 294 -5.83 20.75 2.73
C LEU A 294 -5.32 20.54 1.30
N GLN A 295 -5.84 19.54 0.56
CA GLN A 295 -5.49 19.31 -0.84
C GLN A 295 -6.13 20.33 -1.81
N THR A 296 -7.22 20.96 -1.40
CA THR A 296 -7.97 21.93 -2.23
C THR A 296 -7.60 23.41 -1.98
N ALA A 297 -6.77 23.68 -0.98
CA ALA A 297 -6.36 25.02 -0.54
C ALA A 297 -5.02 25.45 -1.16
#